data_AF-A0A8H7DYQ0-F1
#
_entry.id   AF-A0A8H7DYQ0-F1
#
_cell.length_a   1.000
_cell.length_b   1.000
_cell.length_c   1.000
_cell.angle_alpha   90.00
_cell.angle_beta   90.00
_cell.angle_gamma   90.00
#
_symmetry.space_group_name_H-M   'P 1'
#
loop_
_entity.id
_entity.type
_entity.pdbx_description
1 polymer ?
#
loop_
_entity_poly.entity_id
_entity_poly.type
_entity_poly.pdbx_seq_one_letter_code
_entity_poly.pdbx_strand_id
1 'polypeptide(L)'
;MALSERAVTKKKDHCLILSGAFKDAYPEELLSALLKATLAANPNLDPAKIDDVAVGSVLQGLGGAKAGRMAQLHAGFHPTTSFCTVNRQCSSGLATITMVANSIATGAIDVAVGAGMESMTRNYGSKAIPTVRWPELRDSDNRDARDCIMPMGMTSENVAKRYGISRDDQDAFAANCHVKASKAQKDGSFDDEIVPVTTTWLDPGAPEQPGKVIKVDRDDGIRHNASLEGMRKLKPAFKEDGSLTVQRQLC
;
A
#
# COMPACT_ATOMS: atom_id res chain seq x y z
N MET A 1 8.77 -8.74 1.57
CA MET A 1 7.92 -7.99 2.53
C MET A 1 7.45 -6.71 1.86
N ALA A 2 6.20 -6.30 2.06
CA ALA A 2 5.66 -5.05 1.55
C ALA A 2 5.02 -4.26 2.71
N LEU A 3 5.44 -3.01 2.92
CA LEU A 3 4.74 -2.06 3.78
C LEU A 3 3.93 -1.12 2.88
N SER A 4 2.63 -1.01 3.16
CA SER A 4 1.76 -0.08 2.45
C SER A 4 0.88 0.67 3.45
N GLU A 5 0.89 1.99 3.42
CA GLU A 5 -0.23 2.78 3.95
C GLU A 5 -1.44 2.59 3.03
N ARG A 6 -2.61 2.21 3.55
CA ARG A 6 -3.79 1.84 2.75
C ARG A 6 -4.89 2.91 2.81
N ALA A 7 -5.59 3.09 1.69
CA ALA A 7 -6.39 4.27 1.40
C ALA A 7 -7.90 4.05 1.22
N VAL A 8 -8.75 4.94 1.79
CA VAL A 8 -10.13 5.20 1.32
C VAL A 8 -10.57 6.66 1.53
N THR A 9 -11.25 7.24 0.55
CA THR A 9 -11.68 8.65 0.50
C THR A 9 -13.09 8.94 1.04
N LYS A 10 -13.29 10.24 1.38
CA LYS A 10 -14.55 10.99 1.62
C LYS A 10 -15.22 10.87 3.01
N LYS A 11 -14.46 11.18 4.06
CA LYS A 11 -14.87 12.04 5.20
C LYS A 11 -13.64 12.27 6.08
N LYS A 12 -13.44 13.52 6.51
CA LYS A 12 -12.25 13.97 7.25
C LYS A 12 -11.97 13.17 8.53
N ASP A 13 -12.96 12.46 9.08
CA ASP A 13 -12.86 11.96 10.46
C ASP A 13 -12.49 10.46 10.57
N HIS A 14 -12.30 9.74 9.45
CA HIS A 14 -12.11 8.27 9.48
C HIS A 14 -11.00 7.73 8.55
N CYS A 15 -10.23 8.59 7.88
CA CYS A 15 -9.23 8.18 6.89
C CYS A 15 -7.83 8.02 7.52
N LEU A 16 -7.39 6.77 7.69
CA LEU A 16 -6.04 6.46 8.21
C LEU A 16 -4.89 6.98 7.33
N ILE A 17 -5.14 7.28 6.06
CA ILE A 17 -4.13 7.98 5.23
C ILE A 17 -3.79 9.34 5.85
N LEU A 18 -4.79 10.07 6.34
CA LEU A 18 -4.61 11.45 6.80
C LEU A 18 -4.36 11.52 8.31
N SER A 19 -4.56 10.43 9.04
CA SER A 19 -4.48 10.39 10.50
C SER A 19 -3.73 9.18 11.07
N GLY A 20 -3.16 8.31 10.22
CA GLY A 20 -2.43 7.11 10.62
C GLY A 20 -1.04 7.40 11.15
N ALA A 21 -0.40 6.36 11.69
CA ALA A 21 0.90 6.49 12.34
C ALA A 21 2.02 6.89 11.37
N PHE A 22 1.90 6.53 10.09
CA PHE A 22 2.90 6.83 9.05
C PHE A 22 2.58 8.10 8.23
N LYS A 23 1.57 8.89 8.60
CA LYS A 23 1.11 10.03 7.80
C LYS A 23 2.21 11.05 7.44
N ASP A 24 3.23 11.18 8.31
CA ASP A 24 4.37 12.08 8.11
C ASP A 24 5.66 11.33 7.73
N ALA A 25 5.66 10.00 7.70
CA ALA A 25 6.82 9.19 7.33
C ALA A 25 7.11 9.35 5.83
N TYR A 26 8.37 9.28 5.44
CA TYR A 26 8.74 9.28 4.03
C TYR A 26 8.64 7.86 3.43
N PRO A 27 8.18 7.71 2.19
CA PRO A 27 8.12 6.39 1.56
C PRO A 27 9.49 5.68 1.57
N GLU A 28 10.56 6.40 1.22
CA GLU A 28 11.95 5.91 1.23
C GLU A 28 12.48 5.56 2.63
N GLU A 29 11.97 6.20 3.68
CA GLU A 29 12.27 5.86 5.09
C GLU A 29 11.69 4.47 5.42
N LEU A 30 10.42 4.23 5.05
CA LEU A 30 9.78 2.93 5.23
C LEU A 30 10.48 1.82 4.43
N LEU A 31 10.85 2.11 3.17
CA LEU A 31 11.60 1.16 2.35
C LEU A 31 12.98 0.87 2.96
N SER A 32 13.71 1.89 3.43
CA SER A 32 15.02 1.69 4.02
C SER A 32 14.95 0.83 5.29
N ALA A 33 13.95 1.05 6.15
CA ALA A 33 13.72 0.22 7.34
C ALA A 33 13.53 -1.26 6.98
N LEU A 34 12.70 -1.56 5.98
CA LEU A 34 12.50 -2.93 5.49
C LEU A 34 13.76 -3.54 4.90
N LEU A 35 14.50 -2.78 4.09
CA LEU A 35 15.73 -3.27 3.46
C LEU A 35 16.81 -3.56 4.50
N LYS A 36 16.94 -2.72 5.54
CA LYS A 36 17.83 -2.98 6.70
C LYS A 36 17.43 -4.26 7.43
N ALA A 37 16.14 -4.44 7.72
CA ALA A 37 15.64 -5.64 8.38
C ALA A 37 15.83 -6.90 7.52
N THR A 38 15.70 -6.79 6.20
CA THR A 38 15.93 -7.90 5.27
C THR A 38 17.39 -8.35 5.30
N LEU A 39 18.35 -7.42 5.30
CA LEU A 39 19.78 -7.77 5.47
C LEU A 39 20.05 -8.35 6.86
N ALA A 40 19.49 -7.75 7.92
CA ALA A 40 19.67 -8.23 9.29
C ALA A 40 19.11 -9.64 9.52
N ALA A 41 18.02 -10.01 8.84
CA ALA A 41 17.46 -11.36 8.85
C ALA A 41 18.34 -12.39 8.12
N ASN A 42 19.31 -11.94 7.30
CA ASN A 42 20.20 -12.78 6.52
C ASN A 42 21.68 -12.43 6.78
N PRO A 43 22.17 -12.57 8.03
CA PRO A 43 23.50 -12.07 8.42
C PRO A 43 24.67 -12.78 7.72
N ASN A 44 24.42 -13.97 7.17
CA ASN A 44 25.43 -14.76 6.46
C ASN A 44 25.46 -14.46 4.94
N LEU A 45 24.55 -13.62 4.43
CA LEU A 45 24.55 -13.19 3.05
C LEU A 45 25.45 -11.96 2.89
N ASP A 46 26.51 -12.09 2.11
CA ASP A 46 27.32 -10.94 1.70
C ASP A 46 26.46 -9.98 0.84
N PRO A 47 26.25 -8.72 1.27
CA PRO A 47 25.45 -7.76 0.49
C PRO A 47 25.98 -7.52 -0.93
N ALA A 48 27.27 -7.76 -1.20
CA ALA A 48 27.85 -7.66 -2.54
C ALA A 48 27.40 -8.77 -3.50
N LYS A 49 26.79 -9.85 -2.98
CA LYS A 49 26.21 -10.95 -3.77
C LYS A 49 24.79 -10.65 -4.23
N ILE A 50 24.15 -9.59 -3.74
CA ILE A 50 22.83 -9.20 -4.18
C ILE A 50 22.97 -8.45 -5.50
N ASP A 51 22.42 -9.04 -6.57
CA ASP A 51 22.52 -8.51 -7.92
C ASP A 51 21.48 -7.41 -8.19
N ASP A 52 20.26 -7.58 -7.70
CA ASP A 52 19.14 -6.68 -8.01
C ASP A 52 18.15 -6.49 -6.84
N VAL A 53 17.56 -5.30 -6.79
CA VAL A 53 16.46 -4.96 -5.88
C VAL A 53 15.33 -4.34 -6.68
N ALA A 54 14.20 -5.05 -6.74
CA ALA A 54 13.01 -4.65 -7.45
C ALA A 54 11.93 -4.18 -6.49
N VAL A 55 11.47 -2.93 -6.62
CA VAL A 55 10.48 -2.33 -5.74
C VAL A 55 9.18 -1.99 -6.48
N GLY A 56 8.07 -2.58 -6.04
CA GLY A 56 6.75 -2.29 -6.55
C GLY A 56 6.22 -0.97 -6.00
N SER A 57 5.81 -0.05 -6.87
CA SER A 57 5.33 1.29 -6.49
C SER A 57 4.41 1.84 -7.57
N VAL A 58 3.34 2.56 -7.16
CA VAL A 58 2.31 3.03 -8.09
C VAL A 58 2.29 4.56 -8.17
N LEU A 59 2.15 5.25 -7.04
CA LEU A 59 1.86 6.69 -7.01
C LEU A 59 3.11 7.58 -6.97
N GLN A 60 4.27 7.02 -6.67
CA GLN A 60 5.51 7.78 -6.60
C GLN A 60 5.87 8.38 -7.96
N GLY A 61 6.39 9.61 -7.95
CA GLY A 61 6.93 10.23 -9.17
C GLY A 61 8.04 9.37 -9.78
N LEU A 62 7.95 9.06 -11.07
CA LEU A 62 8.86 8.14 -11.77
C LEU A 62 8.99 6.76 -11.07
N GLY A 63 7.93 6.29 -10.39
CA GLY A 63 7.95 5.03 -9.63
C GLY A 63 8.77 5.08 -8.34
N GLY A 64 9.35 6.22 -7.99
CA GLY A 64 10.24 6.36 -6.84
C GLY A 64 11.66 5.87 -7.11
N ALA A 65 12.07 5.71 -8.38
CA ALA A 65 13.36 5.11 -8.75
C ALA A 65 14.58 5.72 -8.04
N LYS A 66 14.68 7.05 -8.00
CA LYS A 66 15.81 7.75 -7.35
C LYS A 66 15.77 7.66 -5.82
N ALA A 67 14.62 7.97 -5.23
CA ALA A 67 14.45 7.94 -3.77
C ALA A 67 14.58 6.50 -3.21
N GLY A 68 14.06 5.51 -3.94
CA GLY A 68 14.21 4.10 -3.61
C GLY A 68 15.66 3.62 -3.70
N ARG A 69 16.41 4.05 -4.72
CA ARG A 69 17.85 3.80 -4.79
C ARG A 69 18.60 4.44 -3.61
N MET A 70 18.24 5.65 -3.20
CA MET A 70 18.80 6.28 -2.01
C MET A 70 18.48 5.46 -0.74
N ALA A 71 17.24 4.98 -0.59
CA ALA A 71 16.83 4.12 0.53
C ALA A 71 17.64 2.82 0.61
N GLN A 72 17.87 2.19 -0.54
CA GLN A 72 18.64 0.96 -0.68
C GLN A 72 20.11 1.15 -0.28
N LEU A 73 20.77 2.19 -0.81
CA LEU A 73 22.16 2.50 -0.45
C LEU A 73 22.26 2.88 1.03
N HIS A 74 21.32 3.67 1.53
CA HIS A 74 21.24 4.02 2.96
C HIS A 74 20.98 2.80 3.85
N ALA A 75 20.35 1.75 3.32
CA ALA A 75 20.13 0.49 4.03
C ALA A 75 21.38 -0.39 4.14
N GLY A 76 22.47 -0.07 3.43
CA GLY A 76 23.73 -0.81 3.46
C GLY A 76 23.92 -1.81 2.33
N PHE A 77 23.09 -1.76 1.28
CA PHE A 77 23.31 -2.56 0.07
C PHE A 77 24.54 -2.06 -0.69
N HIS A 78 25.22 -2.98 -1.37
CA HIS A 78 26.44 -2.65 -2.10
C HIS A 78 26.15 -1.72 -3.30
N PRO A 79 27.03 -0.76 -3.64
CA PRO A 79 26.81 0.16 -4.76
C PRO A 79 26.67 -0.51 -6.13
N THR A 80 27.16 -1.74 -6.30
CA THR A 80 27.01 -2.49 -7.56
C THR A 80 25.67 -3.21 -7.67
N THR A 81 24.95 -3.41 -6.57
CA THR A 81 23.59 -3.98 -6.61
C THR A 81 22.70 -3.06 -7.43
N SER A 82 21.93 -3.61 -8.36
CA SER A 82 21.01 -2.83 -9.20
C SER A 82 19.75 -2.43 -8.43
N PHE A 83 18.99 -1.50 -9.02
CA PHE A 83 17.71 -1.06 -8.48
C PHE A 83 16.74 -0.79 -9.60
N CYS A 84 15.53 -1.29 -9.47
CA CYS A 84 14.45 -0.98 -10.39
C CYS A 84 13.12 -0.82 -9.67
N THR A 85 12.19 -0.14 -10.33
CA THR A 85 10.82 0.01 -9.85
C THR A 85 9.84 -0.58 -10.84
N VAL A 86 8.84 -1.30 -10.33
CA VAL A 86 7.81 -1.93 -11.16
C VAL A 86 6.47 -1.31 -10.82
N ASN A 87 5.75 -0.86 -11.85
CA ASN A 87 4.35 -0.45 -11.72
C ASN A 87 3.46 -1.41 -12.52
N ARG A 88 2.78 -2.28 -11.78
CA ARG A 88 1.66 -3.12 -12.26
C ARG A 88 0.44 -2.88 -11.37
N GLN A 89 0.17 -1.61 -11.07
CA GLN A 89 -0.94 -1.19 -10.20
C GLN A 89 -0.94 -1.94 -8.87
N CYS A 90 -2.10 -2.38 -8.38
CA CYS A 90 -2.24 -3.09 -7.10
C CYS A 90 -1.39 -4.37 -6.99
N SER A 91 -0.92 -4.92 -8.11
CA SER A 91 -0.09 -6.14 -8.14
C SER A 91 1.42 -5.86 -8.15
N SER A 92 1.85 -4.60 -8.09
CA SER A 92 3.26 -4.21 -8.26
C SER A 92 4.22 -4.96 -7.34
N GLY A 93 3.88 -5.15 -6.06
CA GLY A 93 4.72 -5.89 -5.12
C GLY A 93 4.83 -7.39 -5.42
N LEU A 94 3.79 -8.01 -5.98
CA LEU A 94 3.87 -9.42 -6.43
C LEU A 94 4.59 -9.54 -7.78
N ALA A 95 4.44 -8.52 -8.64
CA ALA A 95 5.12 -8.46 -9.91
C ALA A 95 6.65 -8.40 -9.75
N THR A 96 7.16 -7.69 -8.72
CA THR A 96 8.60 -7.69 -8.43
C THR A 96 9.10 -9.06 -8.02
N ILE A 97 8.37 -9.77 -7.15
CA ILE A 97 8.70 -11.15 -6.74
C ILE A 97 8.76 -12.07 -7.97
N THR A 98 7.76 -12.00 -8.84
CA THR A 98 7.72 -12.81 -10.07
C THR A 98 8.90 -12.48 -10.99
N MET A 99 9.21 -11.19 -11.14
CA MET A 99 10.30 -10.72 -11.99
C MET A 99 11.66 -11.23 -11.49
N VAL A 100 11.97 -11.08 -10.19
CA VAL A 100 13.25 -11.56 -9.64
C VAL A 100 13.34 -13.08 -9.67
N ALA A 101 12.25 -13.79 -9.39
CA ALA A 101 12.21 -15.25 -9.47
C ALA A 101 12.50 -15.76 -10.88
N ASN A 102 11.94 -15.10 -11.91
CA ASN A 102 12.21 -15.45 -13.31
C ASN A 102 13.68 -15.21 -13.67
N SER A 103 14.26 -14.08 -13.26
CA SER A 103 15.68 -13.78 -13.52
C SER A 103 16.61 -14.81 -12.88
N ILE A 104 16.29 -15.27 -11.66
CA ILE A 104 17.03 -16.35 -10.98
C ILE A 104 16.85 -17.67 -11.74
N ALA A 105 15.61 -18.01 -12.11
CA ALA A 105 15.31 -19.25 -12.83
C ALA A 105 16.03 -19.35 -14.19
N THR A 106 16.28 -18.22 -14.85
CA THR A 106 17.05 -18.17 -16.11
C THR A 106 18.57 -18.09 -15.92
N GLY A 107 19.05 -18.00 -14.68
CA GLY A 107 20.48 -17.81 -14.37
C GLY A 107 21.02 -16.43 -14.76
N ALA A 108 20.16 -15.42 -14.85
CA ALA A 108 20.57 -14.04 -15.16
C ALA A 108 21.11 -13.31 -13.93
N ILE A 109 20.63 -13.68 -12.74
CA ILE A 109 21.07 -13.21 -11.43
C ILE A 109 21.01 -14.38 -10.44
N ASP A 110 21.78 -14.34 -9.36
CA ASP A 110 21.82 -15.40 -8.34
C ASP A 110 21.01 -15.01 -7.10
N VAL A 111 21.07 -13.73 -6.69
CA VAL A 111 20.41 -13.24 -5.48
C VAL A 111 19.74 -11.90 -5.74
N ALA A 112 18.48 -11.78 -5.35
CA ALA A 112 17.72 -10.54 -5.51
C ALA A 112 16.67 -10.32 -4.43
N VAL A 113 16.23 -9.07 -4.30
CA VAL A 113 15.15 -8.68 -3.37
C VAL A 113 13.93 -8.19 -4.16
N GLY A 114 12.80 -8.86 -3.97
CA GLY A 114 11.48 -8.37 -4.37
C GLY A 114 10.78 -7.65 -3.22
N ALA A 115 10.46 -6.37 -3.39
CA ALA A 115 9.81 -5.55 -2.38
C ALA A 115 8.65 -4.73 -2.98
N GLY A 116 7.90 -4.07 -2.09
CA GLY A 116 6.88 -3.09 -2.45
C GLY A 116 6.82 -1.97 -1.42
N MET A 117 6.61 -0.75 -1.87
CA MET A 117 6.49 0.42 -1.00
C MET A 117 5.51 1.41 -1.62
N GLU A 118 4.64 1.97 -0.77
CA GLU A 118 3.73 3.03 -1.15
C GLU A 118 3.47 3.97 0.03
N SER A 119 3.41 5.27 -0.23
CA SER A 119 2.85 6.25 0.69
C SER A 119 1.73 6.98 -0.01
N MET A 120 0.51 6.51 0.25
CA MET A 120 -0.70 7.16 -0.20
C MET A 120 -0.75 8.57 0.41
N THR A 121 -0.36 8.75 1.68
CA THR A 121 -0.44 10.05 2.36
C THR A 121 0.30 11.16 1.63
N ARG A 122 1.50 10.88 1.14
CA ARG A 122 2.34 11.86 0.45
C ARG A 122 2.11 11.92 -1.06
N ASN A 123 1.45 10.92 -1.64
CA ASN A 123 1.37 10.76 -3.11
C ASN A 123 -0.04 10.58 -3.66
N TYR A 124 -1.09 10.68 -2.83
CA TYR A 124 -2.47 10.61 -3.28
C TYR A 124 -2.90 11.85 -4.08
N GLY A 125 -3.95 11.71 -4.89
CA GLY A 125 -4.55 12.79 -5.67
C GLY A 125 -4.39 12.59 -7.18
N SER A 126 -4.07 13.65 -7.93
CA SER A 126 -3.96 13.65 -9.40
C SER A 126 -2.90 12.71 -9.97
N LYS A 127 -2.06 12.11 -9.11
CA LYS A 127 -1.09 11.08 -9.48
C LYS A 127 -1.73 9.69 -9.69
N ALA A 128 -2.89 9.44 -9.08
CA ALA A 128 -3.57 8.13 -9.18
C ALA A 128 -4.40 7.98 -10.46
N ILE A 129 -4.95 9.08 -10.98
CA ILE A 129 -5.76 9.10 -12.20
C ILE A 129 -5.28 10.27 -13.07
N PRO A 130 -4.90 10.04 -14.35
CA PRO A 130 -4.45 11.11 -15.23
C PRO A 130 -5.49 12.22 -15.40
N THR A 131 -5.16 13.44 -14.98
CA THR A 131 -6.03 14.62 -15.08
C THR A 131 -5.91 15.32 -16.43
N VAL A 132 -4.71 15.30 -17.02
CA VAL A 132 -4.42 15.78 -18.38
C VAL A 132 -4.34 14.57 -19.30
N ARG A 133 -5.15 14.57 -20.35
CA ARG A 133 -5.26 13.45 -21.29
C ARG A 133 -5.25 13.97 -22.72
N TRP A 134 -4.68 13.20 -23.62
CA TRP A 134 -4.82 13.42 -25.05
C TRP A 134 -6.31 13.30 -25.43
N PRO A 135 -6.93 14.32 -26.08
CA PRO A 135 -8.38 14.33 -26.33
C PRO A 135 -8.91 13.09 -27.04
N GLU A 136 -8.14 12.50 -27.93
CA GLU A 136 -8.49 11.32 -28.72
C GLU A 136 -8.62 10.06 -27.84
N LEU A 137 -7.92 9.99 -26.71
CA LEU A 137 -8.13 8.93 -25.72
C LEU A 137 -9.35 9.20 -24.84
N ARG A 138 -9.59 10.47 -24.50
CA ARG A 138 -10.78 10.87 -23.72
C ARG A 138 -12.06 10.56 -24.48
N ASP A 139 -12.06 10.87 -25.78
CA ASP A 139 -13.23 10.77 -26.66
C ASP A 139 -13.14 9.51 -27.54
N SER A 140 -12.32 8.52 -27.15
CA SER A 140 -12.12 7.30 -27.92
C SER A 140 -13.43 6.53 -28.11
N ASP A 141 -13.68 6.05 -29.34
CA ASP A 141 -14.80 5.15 -29.61
C ASP A 141 -14.64 3.79 -28.89
N ASN A 142 -13.41 3.42 -28.54
CA ASN A 142 -13.14 2.24 -27.74
C ASN A 142 -13.59 2.47 -26.28
N ARG A 143 -14.64 1.76 -25.85
CA ARG A 143 -15.16 1.82 -24.48
C ARG A 143 -14.08 1.41 -23.46
N ASP A 144 -13.32 0.36 -23.72
CA ASP A 144 -12.36 -0.18 -22.77
C ASP A 144 -11.19 0.81 -22.54
N ALA A 145 -10.82 1.60 -23.57
CA ALA A 145 -9.87 2.70 -23.40
C ALA A 145 -10.40 3.79 -22.45
N ARG A 146 -11.70 4.12 -22.55
CA ARG A 146 -12.35 5.09 -21.66
C ARG A 146 -12.55 4.55 -20.24
N ASP A 147 -12.80 3.24 -20.10
CA ASP A 147 -13.04 2.60 -18.80
C ASP A 147 -11.78 2.54 -17.91
N CYS A 148 -10.57 2.67 -18.49
CA CYS A 148 -9.30 2.71 -17.74
C CYS A 148 -9.21 3.81 -16.68
N ILE A 149 -9.99 4.89 -16.79
CA ILE A 149 -10.03 5.98 -15.80
C ILE A 149 -11.21 5.86 -14.83
N MET A 150 -12.00 4.78 -14.89
CA MET A 150 -13.10 4.54 -13.98
C MET A 150 -12.57 4.42 -12.53
N PRO A 151 -13.14 5.14 -11.56
CA PRO A 151 -12.75 4.98 -10.17
C PRO A 151 -12.94 3.53 -9.70
N MET A 152 -11.96 2.97 -8.98
CA MET A 152 -12.02 1.58 -8.51
C MET A 152 -13.23 1.28 -7.59
N GLY A 153 -13.74 2.29 -6.89
CA GLY A 153 -15.00 2.15 -6.15
C GLY A 153 -16.20 1.89 -7.07
N MET A 154 -16.25 2.53 -8.24
CA MET A 154 -17.31 2.34 -9.22
C MET A 154 -17.21 0.99 -9.93
N THR A 155 -15.99 0.52 -10.23
CA THR A 155 -15.82 -0.85 -10.79
C THR A 155 -16.34 -1.89 -9.79
N SER A 156 -16.12 -1.68 -8.50
CA SER A 156 -16.60 -2.56 -7.45
C SER A 156 -18.12 -2.51 -7.25
N GLU A 157 -18.76 -1.33 -7.34
CA GLU A 157 -20.24 -1.22 -7.41
C GLU A 157 -20.81 -1.94 -8.63
N ASN A 158 -20.14 -1.84 -9.79
CA ASN A 158 -20.56 -2.54 -11.01
C ASN A 158 -20.48 -4.06 -10.85
N VAL A 159 -19.44 -4.58 -10.19
CA VAL A 159 -19.31 -6.00 -9.85
C VAL A 159 -20.42 -6.42 -8.90
N ALA A 160 -20.65 -5.68 -7.81
CA ALA A 160 -21.70 -6.00 -6.85
C ALA A 160 -23.08 -6.06 -7.50
N LYS A 161 -23.41 -5.07 -8.34
CA LYS A 161 -24.67 -5.04 -9.10
C LYS A 161 -24.77 -6.18 -10.11
N ARG A 162 -23.71 -6.43 -10.88
CA ARG A 162 -23.71 -7.44 -11.97
C ARG A 162 -23.89 -8.86 -11.43
N TYR A 163 -23.28 -9.17 -10.29
CA TYR A 163 -23.28 -10.51 -9.73
C TYR A 163 -24.24 -10.67 -8.53
N GLY A 164 -25.06 -9.66 -8.23
CA GLY A 164 -26.05 -9.72 -7.16
C GLY A 164 -25.46 -9.82 -5.76
N ILE A 165 -24.29 -9.23 -5.52
CA ILE A 165 -23.62 -9.26 -4.22
C ILE A 165 -24.32 -8.29 -3.28
N SER A 166 -25.05 -8.81 -2.30
CA SER A 166 -25.91 -8.00 -1.43
C SER A 166 -25.09 -7.08 -0.51
N ARG A 167 -25.72 -5.98 -0.07
CA ARG A 167 -25.15 -5.09 0.95
C ARG A 167 -24.80 -5.86 2.23
N ASP A 168 -25.65 -6.80 2.64
CA ASP A 168 -25.47 -7.59 3.86
C ASP A 168 -24.27 -8.53 3.76
N ASP A 169 -24.08 -9.21 2.62
CA ASP A 169 -22.91 -10.10 2.42
C ASP A 169 -21.60 -9.32 2.51
N GLN A 170 -21.57 -8.14 1.92
CA GLN A 170 -20.41 -7.28 1.93
C GLN A 170 -20.10 -6.73 3.34
N ASP A 171 -21.12 -6.35 4.12
CA ASP A 171 -20.93 -5.92 5.51
C ASP A 171 -20.49 -7.08 6.41
N ALA A 172 -21.07 -8.27 6.21
CA ALA A 172 -20.69 -9.49 6.94
C ALA A 172 -19.24 -9.88 6.65
N PHE A 173 -18.80 -9.80 5.39
CA PHE A 173 -17.43 -10.05 5.00
C PHE A 173 -16.45 -9.08 5.69
N ALA A 174 -16.71 -7.78 5.61
CA ALA A 174 -15.83 -6.76 6.20
C ALA A 174 -15.77 -6.85 7.73
N ALA A 175 -16.90 -7.07 8.41
CA ALA A 175 -16.93 -7.28 9.85
C ALA A 175 -16.12 -8.52 10.25
N ASN A 176 -16.34 -9.65 9.56
CA ASN A 176 -15.64 -10.89 9.84
C ASN A 176 -14.13 -10.76 9.63
N CYS A 177 -13.71 -10.04 8.59
CA CYS A 177 -12.29 -9.84 8.39
C CYS A 177 -11.65 -9.01 9.52
N HIS A 178 -12.28 -7.92 9.99
CA HIS A 178 -11.74 -7.17 11.13
C HIS A 178 -11.69 -8.01 12.40
N VAL A 179 -12.66 -8.90 12.61
CA VAL A 179 -12.63 -9.87 13.73
C VAL A 179 -11.42 -10.79 13.61
N LYS A 180 -11.15 -11.35 12.43
CA LYS A 180 -9.98 -12.20 12.18
C LYS A 180 -8.66 -11.45 12.38
N ALA A 181 -8.53 -10.25 11.81
CA ALA A 181 -7.34 -9.43 11.93
C ALA A 181 -7.10 -8.99 13.39
N SER A 182 -8.16 -8.62 14.10
CA SER A 182 -8.12 -8.29 15.55
C SER A 182 -7.64 -9.48 16.38
N LYS A 183 -8.11 -10.69 16.06
CA LYS A 183 -7.61 -11.91 16.71
C LYS A 183 -6.13 -12.14 16.39
N ALA A 184 -5.75 -12.13 15.11
CA ALA A 184 -4.37 -12.35 14.68
C ALA A 184 -3.38 -11.38 15.35
N GLN A 185 -3.71 -10.09 15.43
CA GLN A 185 -2.84 -9.10 16.08
C GLN A 185 -2.77 -9.25 17.61
N LYS A 186 -3.86 -9.71 18.26
CA LYS A 186 -3.87 -9.98 19.70
C LYS A 186 -3.10 -11.25 20.07
N ASP A 187 -3.18 -12.26 19.20
CA ASP A 187 -2.53 -13.55 19.36
C ASP A 187 -1.05 -13.52 18.92
N GLY A 188 -0.54 -12.37 18.45
CA GLY A 188 0.86 -12.19 18.03
C GLY A 188 1.19 -12.78 16.66
N SER A 189 0.19 -13.12 15.83
CA SER A 189 0.41 -13.76 14.53
C SER A 189 1.15 -12.90 13.50
N PHE A 190 1.26 -11.58 13.75
CA PHE A 190 2.00 -10.65 12.89
C PHE A 190 3.40 -10.31 13.42
N ASP A 191 3.76 -10.78 14.62
CA ASP A 191 4.99 -10.36 15.30
C ASP A 191 6.24 -10.80 14.53
N ASP A 192 6.17 -11.93 13.81
CA ASP A 192 7.27 -12.46 13.00
C ASP A 192 7.46 -11.72 11.65
N GLU A 193 6.41 -11.06 11.13
CA GLU A 193 6.43 -10.42 9.81
C GLU A 193 6.51 -8.89 9.87
N ILE A 194 6.12 -8.27 10.98
CA ILE A 194 6.19 -6.82 11.17
C ILE A 194 7.60 -6.41 11.56
N VAL A 195 8.19 -5.54 10.75
CA VAL A 195 9.41 -4.80 11.10
C VAL A 195 8.99 -3.49 11.78
N PRO A 196 9.34 -3.26 13.06
CA PRO A 196 9.06 -1.99 13.70
C PRO A 196 9.76 -0.82 13.02
N VAL A 197 9.04 0.28 12.80
CA VAL A 197 9.57 1.49 12.18
C VAL A 197 9.50 2.65 13.17
N THR A 198 10.62 3.34 13.35
CA THR A 198 10.67 4.60 14.09
C THR A 198 10.60 5.75 13.10
N THR A 199 9.62 6.64 13.28
CA THR A 199 9.37 7.80 12.41
C THR A 199 9.07 9.04 13.24
N THR A 200 9.18 10.21 12.61
CA THR A 200 8.66 11.46 13.18
C THR A 200 7.17 11.58 12.88
N TRP A 201 6.37 11.95 13.89
CA TRP A 201 4.94 12.21 13.80
C TRP A 201 4.62 13.62 14.26
N LEU A 202 3.87 14.35 13.45
CA LEU A 202 3.49 15.74 13.68
C LEU A 202 2.08 15.83 14.25
N ASP A 203 1.94 16.53 15.38
CA ASP A 203 0.65 16.70 16.06
C ASP A 203 -0.27 17.65 15.26
N PRO A 204 -1.40 17.17 14.70
CA PRO A 204 -2.31 18.03 13.95
C PRO A 204 -2.91 19.16 14.80
N GLY A 205 -3.00 18.97 16.12
CA GLY A 205 -3.50 19.98 17.06
C GLY A 205 -2.45 21.02 17.48
N ALA A 206 -1.17 20.78 17.17
CA ALA A 206 -0.07 21.65 17.55
C ALA A 206 1.02 21.69 16.45
N PRO A 207 0.71 22.25 15.26
CA PRO A 207 1.61 22.20 14.08
C PRO A 207 2.93 22.95 14.27
N GLU A 208 2.97 23.90 15.20
CA GLU A 208 4.16 24.69 15.54
C GLU A 208 5.14 23.94 16.47
N GLN A 209 4.74 22.80 17.03
CA GLN A 209 5.60 22.01 17.91
C GLN A 209 6.53 21.08 17.11
N PRO A 210 7.75 20.79 17.62
CA PRO A 210 8.60 19.76 17.04
C PRO A 210 7.88 18.41 16.96
N GLY A 211 8.15 17.66 15.89
CA GLY A 211 7.60 16.32 15.72
C GLY A 211 8.02 15.37 16.84
N LYS A 212 7.11 14.47 17.21
CA LYS A 212 7.35 13.41 18.20
C LYS A 212 7.94 12.21 17.48
N VAL A 213 9.00 11.63 18.03
CA VAL A 213 9.50 10.33 17.55
C VAL A 213 8.58 9.24 18.08
N ILE A 214 7.98 8.47 17.18
CA ILE A 214 7.11 7.35 17.51
C ILE A 214 7.68 6.06 16.95
N LYS A 215 7.40 4.94 17.63
CA LYS A 215 7.65 3.59 17.13
C LYS A 215 6.32 3.00 16.69
N VAL A 216 6.26 2.53 15.45
CA VAL A 216 5.09 1.86 14.87
C VAL A 216 5.44 0.39 14.68
N ASP A 217 4.77 -0.47 15.44
CA ASP A 217 5.00 -1.92 15.45
C ASP A 217 3.69 -2.73 15.37
N ARG A 218 2.57 -2.08 15.05
CA ARG A 218 1.25 -2.70 14.89
C ARG A 218 0.46 -2.00 13.79
N ASP A 219 -0.42 -2.74 13.13
CA ASP A 219 -1.34 -2.17 12.14
C ASP A 219 -2.41 -1.29 12.81
N ASP A 220 -2.52 -0.05 12.39
CA ASP A 220 -3.54 0.91 12.84
C ASP A 220 -4.88 0.80 12.06
N GLY A 221 -4.89 -0.07 11.04
CA GLY A 221 -6.03 -0.43 10.19
C GLY A 221 -7.14 -1.19 10.90
N ILE A 222 -6.79 -1.94 11.95
CA ILE A 222 -7.68 -2.94 12.55
C ILE A 222 -8.68 -2.25 13.48
N ARG A 223 -9.96 -2.58 13.30
CA ARG A 223 -11.05 -2.08 14.13
C ARG A 223 -11.47 -3.18 15.10
N HIS A 224 -10.88 -3.19 16.28
CA HIS A 224 -11.07 -4.27 17.26
C HIS A 224 -12.51 -4.45 17.76
N ASN A 225 -13.34 -3.42 17.62
CA ASN A 225 -14.76 -3.41 17.96
C ASN A 225 -15.68 -3.51 16.71
N ALA A 226 -15.14 -3.93 15.56
CA ALA A 226 -15.94 -4.11 14.35
C ALA A 226 -17.11 -5.08 14.59
N SER A 227 -18.30 -4.67 14.15
CA SER A 227 -19.52 -5.48 14.25
C SER A 227 -20.38 -5.30 13.00
N LEU A 228 -21.18 -6.31 12.67
CA LEU A 228 -22.11 -6.24 11.54
C LEU A 228 -23.08 -5.05 11.68
N GLU A 229 -23.57 -4.79 12.90
CA GLU A 229 -24.44 -3.65 13.20
C GLU A 229 -23.73 -2.31 12.95
N GLY A 230 -22.45 -2.21 13.33
CA GLY A 230 -21.61 -1.04 13.05
C GLY A 230 -21.43 -0.81 11.55
N MET A 231 -21.17 -1.87 10.79
CA MET A 231 -20.98 -1.78 9.33
C MET A 231 -22.24 -1.32 8.59
N ARG A 232 -23.43 -1.78 9.02
CA ARG A 232 -24.72 -1.37 8.43
C ARG A 232 -25.01 0.12 8.57
N LYS A 233 -24.47 0.78 9.60
CA LYS A 233 -24.64 2.23 9.84
C LYS A 233 -23.81 3.09 8.89
N LEU A 234 -22.86 2.50 8.16
CA LEU A 234 -21.97 3.22 7.25
C LEU A 234 -22.70 3.66 5.99
N LYS A 235 -22.48 4.93 5.62
CA LYS A 235 -22.99 5.52 4.38
C LYS A 235 -22.20 5.00 3.17
N PRO A 236 -22.85 4.88 2.00
CA PRO A 236 -22.17 4.60 0.74
C PRO A 236 -21.05 5.61 0.44
N ALA A 237 -19.92 5.15 -0.10
CA ALA A 237 -18.72 5.96 -0.31
C ALA A 237 -18.58 6.53 -1.73
N PHE A 238 -19.17 5.88 -2.73
CA PHE A 238 -18.93 6.20 -4.15
C PHE A 238 -20.17 6.67 -4.91
N LYS A 239 -21.35 6.12 -4.58
CA LYS A 239 -22.64 6.43 -5.20
C LYS A 239 -23.69 6.59 -4.10
N GLU A 240 -24.63 7.53 -4.24
CA GLU A 240 -25.62 7.83 -3.18
C GLU A 240 -26.50 6.62 -2.81
N ASP A 241 -26.93 5.85 -3.81
CA ASP A 241 -27.66 4.59 -3.70
C ASP A 241 -26.72 3.37 -3.81
N GLY A 242 -25.42 3.58 -3.61
CA GLY A 242 -24.39 2.55 -3.69
C GLY A 242 -24.44 1.56 -2.53
N SER A 243 -23.86 0.39 -2.74
CA SER A 243 -23.72 -0.60 -1.68
C SER A 243 -22.39 -0.47 -0.93
N LEU A 244 -21.34 0.07 -1.56
CA LEU A 244 -19.98 0.07 -1.02
C LEU A 244 -19.74 1.15 0.03
N THR A 245 -19.08 0.76 1.12
CA THR A 245 -18.70 1.66 2.20
C THR A 245 -17.19 1.63 2.46
N VAL A 246 -16.73 2.66 3.16
CA VAL A 246 -15.31 2.95 3.42
C VAL A 246 -14.60 1.80 4.16
N GLN A 247 -15.32 1.10 5.03
CA GLN A 247 -14.73 0.12 5.95
C GLN A 247 -14.63 -1.31 5.36
N ARG A 248 -14.98 -1.46 4.08
CA ARG A 248 -14.96 -2.73 3.34
C ARG A 248 -13.73 -2.91 2.45
N GLN A 249 -12.83 -1.93 2.41
CA GLN A 249 -11.60 -1.97 1.60
C GLN A 249 -10.35 -2.36 2.40
N LEU A 250 -10.47 -2.56 3.71
CA LEU A 250 -9.34 -2.61 4.64
C LEU A 250 -9.16 -3.97 5.32
N CYS A 251 -9.59 -4.99 4.59
CA CYS A 251 -9.64 -6.36 5.03
C CYS A 251 -9.72 -7.25 3.78
#